data_AF-A0A0C2DHT7-F1
#
_entry.id   AF-A0A0C2DHT7-F1
#
_cell.length_a   1.000
_cell.length_b   1.000
_cell.length_c   1.000
_cell.angle_alpha   90.00
_cell.angle_beta   90.00
_cell.angle_gamma   90.00
#
_symmetry.space_group_name_H-M   'P 1'
#
loop_
_entity.id
_entity.type
_entity.pdbx_description
1 polymer ?
#
loop_
_entity_poly.entity_id
_entity_poly.type
_entity_poly.pdbx_seq_one_letter_code
_entity_poly.pdbx_strand_id
1 'polypeptide(L)'
;MIGLESWFHNFSQFIYKANTPEALADIPRPYLEYSIWGLFKGAEITSILGGCIAHPIYRWYLHRQLKPENTTPNSHKIIRNTCRRLQGRFLLFGLVAGPAAALVHAYSL
;
A
#
# COMPACT_ATOMS: atom_id res chain seq x y z
N MET A 1 -8.23 -21.17 21.94
CA MET A 1 -8.45 -19.82 21.38
C MET A 1 -7.48 -19.67 20.23
N ILE A 2 -7.98 -19.41 19.02
CA ILE A 2 -7.15 -19.16 17.84
C ILE A 2 -6.33 -17.92 18.21
N GLY A 3 -5.00 -17.96 18.21
CA GLY A 3 -4.09 -16.89 18.67
C GLY A 3 -4.16 -15.57 17.87
N LEU A 4 -5.33 -15.27 17.32
CA LEU A 4 -5.66 -14.07 16.57
C LEU A 4 -5.64 -12.83 17.45
N GLU A 5 -5.95 -12.92 18.74
CA GLU A 5 -5.92 -11.75 19.65
C GLU A 5 -4.49 -11.26 19.89
N SER A 6 -3.55 -12.16 20.20
CA SER A 6 -2.13 -11.79 20.33
C SER A 6 -1.53 -11.38 18.99
N TRP A 7 -1.89 -12.05 17.90
CA TRP A 7 -1.53 -11.64 16.55
C TRP A 7 -2.03 -10.22 16.22
N PHE A 8 -3.31 -9.91 16.47
CA PHE A 8 -3.85 -8.57 16.23
C PHE A 8 -3.19 -7.56 17.15
N HIS A 9 -2.99 -7.87 18.43
CA HIS A 9 -2.34 -6.94 19.35
C HIS A 9 -0.93 -6.57 18.89
N ASN A 10 -0.12 -7.55 18.48
CA ASN A 10 1.28 -7.35 18.09
C ASN A 10 1.43 -6.75 16.70
N PHE A 11 0.58 -7.15 15.75
CA PHE A 11 0.73 -6.74 14.35
C PHE A 11 -0.22 -5.62 13.95
N SER A 12 -1.39 -5.40 14.56
CA SER A 12 -2.29 -4.31 14.14
C SER A 12 -1.87 -2.91 14.64
N GLN A 13 -1.00 -2.83 15.64
CA GLN A 13 -0.55 -1.57 16.21
C GLN A 13 0.50 -0.88 15.33
N PHE A 14 0.41 0.45 15.20
CA PHE A 14 1.42 1.26 14.50
C PHE A 14 2.77 1.35 15.26
N ILE A 15 2.84 0.83 16.48
CA ILE A 15 3.99 0.96 17.38
C ILE A 15 4.80 -0.34 17.35
N TYR A 16 5.81 -0.34 16.49
CA TYR A 16 6.72 -1.47 16.31
C TYR A 16 7.50 -1.88 17.57
N LYS A 17 7.73 -0.95 18.50
CA LYS A 17 8.49 -1.20 19.75
C LYS A 17 7.85 -2.26 20.67
N ALA A 18 6.61 -2.65 20.43
CA ALA A 18 5.94 -3.71 21.20
C ALA A 18 6.36 -5.13 20.76
N ASN A 19 6.99 -5.29 19.58
CA ASN A 19 7.44 -6.58 19.05
C ASN A 19 8.75 -7.02 19.70
N THR A 20 8.69 -7.36 20.98
CA THR A 20 9.79 -7.99 21.71
C THR A 20 9.79 -9.51 21.48
N PRO A 21 10.93 -10.20 21.58
CA PRO A 21 10.99 -11.66 21.47
C PRO A 21 10.01 -12.37 22.42
N GLU A 22 9.80 -11.78 23.60
CA GLU A 22 8.86 -12.26 24.62
C GLU A 22 7.40 -12.11 24.16
N ALA A 23 7.06 -11.01 23.48
CA ALA A 23 5.72 -10.77 22.93
C ALA A 23 5.39 -11.61 21.69
N LEU A 24 6.41 -12.14 21.00
CA LEU A 24 6.27 -12.97 19.81
C LEU A 24 6.45 -14.47 20.10
N ALA A 25 6.70 -14.86 21.35
CA ALA A 25 7.01 -16.23 21.74
C ALA A 25 5.87 -17.23 21.48
N ASP A 26 4.63 -16.75 21.47
CA ASP A 26 3.42 -17.52 21.18
C ASP A 26 3.08 -17.58 19.68
N ILE A 27 3.78 -16.81 18.84
CA ILE A 27 3.57 -16.78 17.39
C ILE A 27 4.55 -17.76 16.72
N PRO A 28 4.07 -18.84 16.08
CA PRO A 28 4.93 -19.91 15.58
C PRO A 28 5.82 -19.49 14.38
N ARG A 29 5.46 -18.43 13.65
CA ARG A 29 6.20 -17.95 12.46
C ARG A 29 6.22 -16.41 12.37
N PRO A 30 6.89 -15.70 13.29
CA PRO A 30 6.74 -14.26 13.46
C PRO A 30 7.17 -13.45 12.22
N TYR A 31 8.24 -13.83 11.53
CA TYR A 31 8.68 -13.16 10.30
C TYR A 31 7.68 -13.29 9.15
N LEU A 32 7.04 -14.45 9.02
CA LEU A 32 6.02 -14.69 8.01
C LEU A 32 4.78 -13.86 8.32
N GLU A 33 4.32 -13.86 9.57
CA GLU A 33 3.19 -13.04 10.01
C GLU A 33 3.46 -11.54 9.83
N TYR A 34 4.68 -11.09 10.12
CA TYR A 34 5.10 -9.70 9.91
C TYR A 34 5.13 -9.32 8.42
N SER A 35 5.54 -10.24 7.55
CA SER A 35 5.49 -10.02 6.09
C SER A 35 4.06 -9.92 5.55
N ILE A 36 3.12 -10.71 6.11
CA ILE A 36 1.69 -10.66 5.78
C ILE A 36 1.10 -9.32 6.24
N TRP A 37 1.43 -8.89 7.46
CA TRP A 37 1.04 -7.56 7.92
C TRP A 37 1.59 -6.46 7.01
N GLY A 38 2.87 -6.55 6.64
CA GLY A 38 3.54 -5.62 5.72
C GLY A 38 2.84 -5.56 4.35
N LEU A 39 2.34 -6.69 3.84
CA LEU A 39 1.53 -6.74 2.62
C LEU A 39 0.29 -5.86 2.73
N PHE A 40 -0.51 -6.03 3.78
CA PHE A 40 -1.74 -5.28 3.96
C PHE A 40 -1.49 -3.79 4.19
N LYS A 41 -0.50 -3.45 5.03
CA LYS A 41 -0.15 -2.05 5.29
C LYS A 41 0.49 -1.35 4.09
N GLY A 42 1.36 -2.03 3.36
CA GLY A 42 1.92 -1.52 2.12
C GLY A 42 0.83 -1.23 1.09
N ALA A 43 -0.12 -2.16 0.90
CA ALA A 43 -1.26 -1.96 0.03
C ALA A 43 -2.17 -0.80 0.48
N GLU A 44 -2.45 -0.68 1.78
CA GLU A 44 -3.26 0.40 2.35
C GLU A 44 -2.64 1.77 2.08
N ILE A 45 -1.38 1.98 2.48
CA ILE A 45 -0.67 3.26 2.36
C ILE A 45 -0.54 3.67 0.90
N THR A 46 -0.07 2.76 0.05
CA THR A 46 0.17 3.07 -1.36
C THR A 46 -1.15 3.25 -2.14
N SER A 47 -2.23 2.57 -1.75
CA SER A 47 -3.56 2.80 -2.31
C SER A 47 -4.05 4.22 -2.00
N ILE A 48 -3.85 4.71 -0.77
CA ILE A 48 -4.18 6.09 -0.39
C ILE A 48 -3.32 7.09 -1.18
N LEU A 49 -2.00 6.88 -1.26
CA LEU A 49 -1.11 7.73 -2.05
C LEU A 49 -1.51 7.74 -3.54
N GLY A 50 -1.78 6.58 -4.11
CA GLY A 50 -2.17 6.41 -5.52
C GLY A 50 -3.53 7.02 -5.84
N GLY A 51 -4.54 6.79 -4.98
CA GLY A 51 -5.92 7.18 -5.20
C GLY A 51 -6.27 8.59 -4.76
N CYS A 52 -5.75 9.05 -3.62
CA CYS A 52 -6.09 10.35 -3.04
C CYS A 52 -5.10 11.46 -3.43
N ILE A 53 -3.87 11.12 -3.83
CA ILE A 53 -2.84 12.11 -4.17
C ILE A 53 -2.46 12.03 -5.64
N ALA A 54 -1.87 10.92 -6.09
CA ALA A 54 -1.34 10.80 -7.44
C ALA A 54 -2.44 10.88 -8.51
N HIS A 55 -3.57 10.20 -8.31
CA HIS A 55 -4.70 10.20 -9.23
C HIS A 55 -5.29 11.59 -9.50
N PRO A 56 -5.70 12.41 -8.50
CA PRO A 56 -6.24 13.75 -8.77
C PRO A 56 -5.22 14.71 -9.37
N ILE A 57 -3.96 14.70 -8.88
CA ILE A 57 -2.89 15.57 -9.42
C ILE A 57 -2.64 15.24 -10.90
N TYR A 58 -2.49 13.96 -11.23
CA TYR A 58 -2.23 13.53 -12.59
C TYR A 58 -3.42 13.78 -13.52
N ARG A 59 -4.65 13.58 -13.02
CA ARG A 59 -5.87 13.91 -13.77
C ARG A 59 -5.95 15.40 -14.09
N TRP A 60 -5.63 16.27 -13.13
CA TRP A 60 -5.60 17.71 -13.36
C TRP A 60 -4.54 18.11 -14.38
N TYR A 61 -3.33 17.55 -14.27
CA TYR A 61 -2.25 17.74 -15.24
C TYR A 61 -2.67 17.35 -16.66
N LEU A 62 -3.28 16.18 -16.85
CA LEU A 62 -3.73 15.73 -18.17
C LEU A 62 -4.86 16.62 -18.72
N HIS A 63 -5.78 17.08 -17.88
CA HIS A 63 -6.82 18.02 -18.32
C HIS A 63 -6.26 19.37 -18.78
N ARG A 64 -5.20 19.87 -18.12
CA ARG A 64 -4.54 21.12 -18.54
C ARG A 64 -3.82 21.02 -19.89
N GLN A 65 -3.50 19.81 -20.35
CA GLN A 65 -2.84 19.60 -21.64
C GLN A 65 -3.82 19.44 -22.80
N LEU A 66 -5.12 19.34 -22.53
CA LEU A 66 -6.14 19.26 -23.58
C LEU A 66 -6.26 20.62 -24.27
N LYS A 67 -5.73 20.70 -25.49
CA LYS A 67 -6.03 21.80 -26.41
C LYS A 67 -7.31 21.48 -27.20
N PRO A 68 -8.16 22.47 -27.52
CA PRO A 68 -9.37 22.26 -28.31
C PRO A 68 -9.07 21.60 -29.67
N GLU A 69 -7.89 21.89 -30.22
CA GLU A 69 -7.37 21.35 -31.49
C GLU A 69 -7.20 19.81 -31.49
N ASN A 70 -6.82 19.23 -30.35
CA ASN A 70 -6.49 17.80 -30.22
C ASN A 70 -7.54 17.02 -29.43
N THR A 71 -8.62 17.69 -29.01
CA THR A 71 -9.64 17.09 -28.14
C THR A 71 -10.60 16.26 -28.98
N THR A 72 -10.46 14.94 -28.90
CA THR A 72 -11.47 14.00 -29.42
C THR A 72 -12.57 13.74 -28.38
N PRO A 73 -13.78 13.29 -28.78
CA PRO A 73 -14.83 12.88 -27.84
C PRO A 73 -14.38 11.81 -26.82
N ASN A 74 -13.36 11.01 -27.18
CA ASN A 74 -12.83 9.94 -26.33
C ASN A 74 -11.75 10.41 -25.33
N SER A 75 -11.30 11.66 -25.40
CA SER A 75 -10.16 12.16 -24.60
C SER A 75 -10.38 12.01 -23.09
N HIS A 76 -11.59 12.32 -22.61
CA HIS A 76 -11.95 12.14 -21.20
C HIS A 76 -11.95 10.68 -20.74
N LYS A 77 -12.34 9.75 -21.63
CA LYS A 77 -12.30 8.31 -21.35
C LYS A 77 -10.87 7.81 -21.25
N ILE A 78 -9.99 8.28 -22.13
CA ILE A 78 -8.55 7.96 -22.13
C ILE A 78 -7.90 8.46 -20.83
N ILE A 79 -8.15 9.72 -20.44
CA ILE A 79 -7.62 10.29 -19.20
C ILE A 79 -8.06 9.45 -17.99
N ARG A 80 -9.35 9.12 -17.89
CA ARG A 80 -9.89 8.32 -16.79
C ARG A 80 -9.23 6.94 -16.71
N ASN A 81 -9.12 6.23 -17.82
CA ASN A 81 -8.48 4.91 -17.85
C ASN A 81 -6.99 4.99 -17.49
N THR A 82 -6.30 6.03 -17.95
CA THR A 82 -4.88 6.24 -17.63
C THR A 82 -4.70 6.50 -16.13
N CYS A 83 -5.53 7.34 -15.52
CA CYS A 83 -5.47 7.61 -14.09
C CYS A 83 -5.82 6.37 -13.24
N ARG A 84 -6.80 5.55 -13.66
CA ARG A 84 -7.10 4.26 -12.98
C ARG A 84 -5.93 3.28 -13.05
N ARG A 85 -5.24 3.21 -14.19
CA ARG A 85 -4.02 2.40 -14.33
C ARG A 85 -2.90 2.90 -13.42
N LEU A 86 -2.74 4.22 -13.27
CA LEU A 86 -1.78 4.80 -12.33
C LEU A 86 -2.10 4.37 -10.89
N GLN A 87 -3.34 4.50 -10.45
CA GLN A 87 -3.78 4.06 -9.12
C GLN A 87 -3.49 2.56 -8.90
N GLY A 88 -3.79 1.71 -9.88
CA GLY A 88 -3.50 0.28 -9.82
C GLY A 88 -2.00 -0.03 -9.68
N ARG A 89 -1.13 0.73 -10.34
CA ARG A 89 0.33 0.58 -10.21
C ARG A 89 0.83 0.91 -8.80
N PHE A 90 0.26 1.92 -8.16
CA PHE A 90 0.58 2.25 -6.77
C PHE A 90 0.19 1.11 -5.82
N LEU A 91 -1.01 0.53 -5.99
CA LEU A 91 -1.44 -0.63 -5.20
C LEU A 91 -0.49 -1.83 -5.38
N LEU A 92 -0.15 -2.16 -6.63
CA LEU A 92 0.79 -3.24 -6.93
C LEU A 92 2.17 -2.98 -6.32
N PHE A 93 2.64 -1.72 -6.35
CA PHE A 93 3.88 -1.35 -5.68
C PHE A 93 3.81 -1.62 -4.17
N GLY A 94 2.73 -1.26 -3.49
CA GLY A 94 2.56 -1.54 -2.06
C GLY A 94 2.50 -3.02 -1.71
N LEU A 95 1.86 -3.83 -2.55
CA LEU A 95 1.79 -5.28 -2.37
C LEU A 95 3.18 -5.95 -2.42
N VAL A 96 4.12 -5.38 -3.18
CA VAL A 96 5.48 -5.91 -3.31
C VAL A 96 6.43 -5.24 -2.30
N ALA A 97 6.37 -3.92 -2.17
CA ALA A 97 7.27 -3.16 -1.30
C ALA A 97 6.94 -3.33 0.19
N GLY A 98 5.66 -3.53 0.54
CA GLY A 98 5.20 -3.70 1.92
C GLY A 98 5.86 -4.86 2.65
N PRO A 99 5.78 -6.11 2.12
CA PRO A 99 6.45 -7.27 2.72
C PRO A 99 7.97 -7.11 2.76
N ALA A 100 8.58 -6.56 1.71
CA ALA A 100 10.02 -6.35 1.65
C ALA A 100 10.49 -5.36 2.73
N ALA A 101 9.78 -4.24 2.89
CA ALA A 101 10.08 -3.24 3.92
C ALA A 101 9.88 -3.81 5.33
N ALA A 102 8.81 -4.58 5.55
CA ALA A 102 8.57 -5.26 6.82
C ALA A 102 9.69 -6.26 7.15
N LEU A 103 10.14 -7.07 6.19
CA LEU A 103 11.24 -8.00 6.43
C LEU A 103 12.56 -7.26 6.73
N VAL A 104 12.92 -6.25 5.94
CA VAL A 104 14.14 -5.45 6.20
C VAL A 104 14.09 -4.83 7.60
N HIS A 105 12.93 -4.30 7.99
CA HIS A 105 12.74 -3.73 9.32
C HIS A 105 12.91 -4.78 10.44
N ALA A 106 12.34 -5.98 10.26
CA ALA A 106 12.46 -7.09 11.20
C ALA A 106 13.90 -7.61 11.35
N TYR A 107 14.73 -7.55 10.30
CA TYR A 107 16.15 -7.91 10.36
C TYR A 107 17.05 -6.80 10.90
N SER A 108 16.55 -5.56 11.01
CA SER A 108 17.30 -4.40 11.49
C SER A 108 17.13 -4.12 12.99
N LEU A 109 16.20 -4.80 13.65
CA LEU A 109 16.13 -4.91 15.12
C LEU A 109 17.06 -6.01 15.62
#